data_AF-A0A314YI76-F1
#
_entry.id   AF-A0A314YI76-F1
#
_cell.length_a   1.000
_cell.length_b   1.000
_cell.length_c   1.000
_cell.angle_alpha   90.00
_cell.angle_beta   90.00
_cell.angle_gamma   90.00
#
_symmetry.space_group_name_H-M   'P 1'
#
loop_
_entity.id
_entity.type
_entity.pdbx_description
1 polymer ?
#
loop_
_entity_poly.entity_id
_entity_poly.type
_entity_poly.pdbx_seq_one_letter_code
_entity_poly.pdbx_strand_id
1 'polypeptide(L)'
;MALQFRSLLLCVVLLLLGFALANTNAARTDPPVVCATLNRTHFDTLFPGFTFGAATAAYQLEGAANIDGRGPSVWDNFTHEHPGD
;
A
#
# COMPACT_ATOMS: atom_id res chain seq x y z
N MET A 1 11.62 27.22 -51.40
CA MET A 1 11.39 25.77 -51.59
C MET A 1 11.77 24.93 -50.36
N ALA A 2 12.90 25.20 -49.67
CA ALA A 2 13.32 24.41 -48.49
C ALA A 2 12.40 24.51 -47.24
N LEU A 3 11.72 25.64 -47.02
CA LEU A 3 10.86 25.86 -45.84
C LEU A 3 9.52 25.08 -45.92
N GLN A 4 8.99 24.89 -47.13
CA GLN A 4 7.77 24.08 -47.35
C GLN A 4 8.02 22.58 -47.12
N PHE A 5 9.20 22.08 -47.50
CA PHE A 5 9.58 20.68 -47.28
C PHE A 5 9.76 20.36 -45.78
N ARG A 6 10.36 21.29 -45.02
CA ARG A 6 10.50 21.15 -43.55
C ARG A 6 9.14 21.14 -42.84
N SER A 7 8.22 22.00 -43.26
CA SER A 7 6.87 22.06 -42.71
C SER A 7 6.08 20.77 -42.99
N LEU A 8 6.14 20.25 -44.22
CA LEU A 8 5.50 18.99 -44.58
C LEU A 8 6.07 17.81 -43.79
N LEU A 9 7.40 17.74 -43.64
CA LEU A 9 8.06 16.70 -42.86
C LEU A 9 7.61 16.74 -41.39
N LEU A 10 7.50 17.93 -40.80
CA LEU A 10 7.03 18.11 -39.43
C LEU A 10 5.55 17.66 -39.28
N CYS A 11 4.69 18.02 -40.23
CA CYS A 11 3.29 17.55 -40.24
C CYS A 11 3.19 16.03 -40.32
N VAL A 12 4.00 15.38 -41.16
CA VAL A 12 4.02 13.92 -41.29
C VAL A 12 4.50 13.28 -39.98
N VAL A 13 5.56 13.80 -39.37
CA VAL A 13 6.07 13.29 -38.08
C VAL A 13 5.01 13.44 -36.98
N LEU A 14 4.33 14.57 -36.90
CA LEU A 14 3.27 14.80 -35.91
C LEU A 14 2.07 13.88 -36.13
N LEU A 15 1.68 13.63 -37.38
CA LEU A 15 0.60 12.69 -37.70
C LEU A 15 0.97 11.25 -37.35
N LEU A 16 2.21 10.83 -37.64
CA LEU A 16 2.70 9.49 -37.28
C LEU A 16 2.80 9.31 -35.77
N LEU A 17 3.28 10.33 -35.05
CA LEU A 17 3.37 10.30 -33.59
C LEU A 17 1.96 10.22 -32.97
N GLY A 18 1.02 11.06 -33.44
CA GLY A 18 -0.37 11.03 -33.01
C GLY A 18 -1.05 9.69 -33.29
N PHE A 19 -0.81 9.10 -34.47
CA PHE A 19 -1.32 7.77 -34.81
C PHE A 19 -0.72 6.67 -33.92
N ALA A 20 0.57 6.74 -33.60
CA ALA A 20 1.20 5.79 -32.69
C ALA A 20 0.58 5.89 -31.28
N LEU A 21 0.43 7.09 -30.74
CA LEU A 21 -0.19 7.35 -29.43
C LEU A 21 -1.66 6.90 -29.37
N ALA A 22 -2.43 7.08 -30.45
CA ALA A 22 -3.83 6.66 -30.50
C ALA A 22 -4.00 5.12 -30.55
N ASN A 23 -2.99 4.40 -31.05
CA ASN A 23 -3.04 2.95 -31.23
C ASN A 23 -2.24 2.16 -30.19
N THR A 24 -1.66 2.82 -29.18
CA THR A 24 -1.09 2.11 -28.04
C THR A 24 -2.20 1.56 -27.15
N ASN A 25 -2.21 0.25 -26.94
CA ASN A 25 -3.02 -0.36 -25.89
C ASN A 25 -2.45 -0.03 -24.51
N ALA A 26 -3.31 0.05 -23.50
CA ALA A 26 -2.85 0.11 -22.12
C ALA A 26 -1.99 -1.12 -21.79
N ALA A 27 -0.95 -0.93 -21.00
CA ALA A 27 -0.17 -2.04 -20.47
C ALA A 27 -1.11 -2.99 -19.72
N ARG A 28 -1.06 -4.28 -20.05
CA ARG A 28 -1.85 -5.31 -19.37
C ARG A 28 -1.37 -5.37 -17.92
N THR A 29 -2.20 -4.90 -17.00
CA THR A 29 -1.97 -5.15 -15.58
C THR A 29 -2.49 -6.54 -15.26
N ASP A 30 -1.65 -7.37 -14.68
CA ASP A 30 -2.11 -8.64 -14.13
C ASP A 30 -3.11 -8.35 -13.00
N PRO A 31 -4.21 -9.12 -12.90
CA PRO A 31 -5.11 -8.99 -11.77
C PRO A 31 -4.33 -9.23 -10.46
N PRO A 32 -4.73 -8.58 -9.35
CA PRO A 32 -4.11 -8.85 -8.06
C PRO A 32 -4.19 -10.34 -7.75
N VAL A 33 -3.08 -10.91 -7.27
CA VAL A 33 -3.06 -12.29 -6.77
C VAL A 33 -3.95 -12.36 -5.53
N VAL A 34 -5.19 -12.78 -5.73
CA VAL A 34 -6.10 -13.09 -4.63
C VAL A 34 -5.69 -14.46 -4.09
N CYS A 35 -5.14 -14.51 -2.88
CA CYS A 35 -4.97 -15.75 -2.13
C CYS A 35 -6.35 -16.28 -1.72
N ALA A 36 -7.08 -16.84 -2.68
CA ALA A 36 -8.46 -17.29 -2.50
C ALA A 36 -8.59 -18.49 -1.55
N THR A 37 -7.48 -19.16 -1.22
CA THR A 37 -7.50 -20.46 -0.53
C THR A 37 -6.60 -20.50 0.71
N LEU A 38 -6.68 -19.47 1.55
CA LEU A 38 -6.14 -19.53 2.91
C LEU A 38 -7.27 -19.94 3.86
N ASN A 39 -7.40 -21.26 4.10
CA ASN A 39 -8.37 -21.81 5.04
C ASN A 39 -7.68 -22.19 6.36
N ARG A 40 -8.35 -21.95 7.48
CA ARG A 40 -7.86 -22.31 8.81
C ARG A 40 -7.57 -23.81 8.94
N THR A 41 -8.34 -24.66 8.27
CA THR A 41 -8.13 -26.13 8.26
C THR A 41 -6.82 -26.56 7.60
N HIS A 42 -6.22 -25.71 6.75
CA HIS A 42 -4.92 -26.00 6.14
C HIS A 42 -3.79 -26.04 7.17
N PHE A 43 -3.91 -25.28 8.26
CA PHE A 43 -2.91 -25.27 9.32
C PHE A 43 -2.95 -26.55 10.13
N ASP A 44 -4.13 -27.12 10.36
CA ASP A 44 -4.26 -28.40 11.07
C ASP A 44 -3.66 -29.56 10.26
N THR A 45 -3.76 -29.51 8.93
CA THR A 45 -3.22 -30.55 8.03
C THR A 45 -1.72 -30.42 7.83
N LEU A 46 -1.18 -29.21 7.70
CA LEU A 46 0.25 -28.98 7.48
C LEU A 46 1.05 -28.95 8.80
N PHE A 47 0.45 -28.46 9.88
CA PHE A 47 1.07 -28.23 11.18
C PHE A 47 0.11 -28.63 12.31
N PRO A 48 -0.04 -29.94 12.59
CA PRO A 48 -0.93 -30.41 13.65
C PRO A 48 -0.62 -29.75 15.00
N GLY A 49 -1.64 -29.17 15.64
CA GLY A 49 -1.49 -28.45 16.90
C GLY A 49 -1.08 -26.98 16.78
N PHE A 50 -1.10 -26.43 15.56
CA PHE A 50 -0.86 -25.00 15.35
C PHE A 50 -1.85 -24.14 16.16
N THR A 51 -1.32 -23.22 16.97
CA THR A 51 -2.15 -22.31 17.77
C THR A 51 -2.23 -20.95 17.10
N PHE A 52 -3.45 -20.48 16.91
CA PHE A 52 -3.74 -19.13 16.45
C PHE A 52 -4.34 -18.31 17.57
N GLY A 53 -3.85 -17.10 17.73
CA GLY A 53 -4.40 -16.12 18.66
C GLY A 53 -4.20 -14.70 18.16
N ALA A 54 -4.64 -13.75 18.98
CA ALA A 54 -4.36 -12.34 18.85
C ALA A 54 -3.75 -11.84 20.17
N ALA A 55 -2.98 -10.76 20.12
CA ALA A 55 -2.37 -10.16 21.29
C ALA A 55 -2.53 -8.63 21.24
N THR A 56 -2.55 -8.01 22.42
CA THR A 56 -2.60 -6.56 22.62
C THR A 56 -1.58 -6.17 23.70
N ALA A 57 -1.33 -4.87 23.86
CA ALA A 57 -0.53 -4.35 24.96
C ALA A 57 -1.34 -3.34 25.78
N ALA A 58 -1.09 -3.29 27.09
CA ALA A 58 -1.84 -2.49 28.04
C ALA A 58 -1.96 -1.01 27.62
N TYR A 59 -0.81 -0.35 27.37
CA TYR A 59 -0.80 1.07 27.00
C TYR A 59 -1.51 1.38 25.67
N GLN A 60 -1.56 0.41 24.74
CA GLN A 60 -2.22 0.59 23.44
C GLN A 60 -3.74 0.47 23.52
N LEU A 61 -4.29 -0.27 24.49
CA LEU A 61 -5.71 -0.62 24.52
C LEU A 61 -6.46 -0.14 25.76
N GLU A 62 -5.86 -0.21 26.96
CA GLU A 62 -6.60 -0.04 28.22
C GLU A 62 -7.10 1.39 28.43
N GLY A 63 -6.31 2.40 28.05
CA GLY A 63 -6.61 3.79 28.40
C GLY A 63 -6.50 4.01 29.91
N ALA A 64 -7.48 4.72 30.51
CA ALA A 64 -7.58 4.89 31.96
C ALA A 64 -6.26 5.29 32.66
N ALA A 65 -5.45 6.11 31.98
CA ALA A 65 -4.03 6.27 32.32
C ALA A 65 -3.79 6.91 33.70
N ASN A 66 -4.78 7.63 34.25
CA ASN A 66 -4.68 8.38 35.50
C ASN A 66 -5.83 8.11 36.50
N ILE A 67 -6.55 6.99 36.35
CA ILE A 67 -7.64 6.61 37.26
C ILE A 67 -7.30 5.31 38.01
N ASP A 68 -8.11 5.00 39.02
CA ASP A 68 -8.08 3.72 39.76
C ASP A 68 -6.70 3.32 40.34
N GLY A 69 -5.86 4.30 40.66
CA GLY A 69 -4.58 4.10 41.32
C GLY A 69 -3.44 3.62 40.40
N ARG A 70 -3.62 3.65 39.07
CA ARG A 70 -2.53 3.38 38.11
C ARG A 70 -1.42 4.43 38.23
N GLY A 71 -0.17 3.98 38.38
CA GLY A 71 1.02 4.83 38.28
C GLY A 71 1.46 5.06 36.82
N PRO A 72 2.14 6.18 36.51
CA PRO A 72 2.61 6.47 35.16
C PRO A 72 3.71 5.49 34.72
N SER A 73 3.63 5.06 33.48
CA SER A 73 4.68 4.30 32.79
C SER A 73 5.62 5.24 32.02
N VAL A 74 6.72 4.70 31.49
CA VAL A 74 7.63 5.45 30.62
C VAL A 74 6.90 5.99 29.38
N TRP A 75 5.94 5.24 28.84
CA TRP A 75 5.16 5.69 27.68
C TRP A 75 4.28 6.89 28.01
N ASP A 76 3.69 6.93 29.20
CA ASP A 76 2.96 8.11 29.65
C ASP A 76 3.87 9.35 29.65
N ASN A 77 5.09 9.23 30.21
CA ASN A 77 6.01 10.36 30.29
C ASN A 77 6.43 10.82 28.89
N PHE A 78 6.85 9.90 28.04
CA PHE A 78 7.32 10.19 26.69
C PHE A 78 6.25 10.93 25.85
N THR A 79 5.01 10.43 25.81
CA THR A 79 3.97 11.04 24.97
C THR A 79 3.53 12.41 25.46
N HIS A 80 3.61 12.68 26.77
CA HIS A 80 3.30 14.00 27.32
C HIS A 80 4.45 15.00 27.11
N GLU A 81 5.69 14.53 27.25
CA GLU A 81 6.86 15.38 27.10
C GLU A 81 7.18 15.69 25.63
N HIS A 82 6.87 14.79 24.68
CA HIS A 82 7.29 14.89 23.28
C HIS A 82 6.12 14.67 22.29
N PRO A 83 5.08 15.54 22.28
CA PRO A 83 3.87 15.32 21.46
C PRO A 83 4.02 15.62 19.96
N GLY A 84 5.19 16.09 19.51
CA GLY A 84 5.41 16.58 18.13
C GLY A 84 6.71 16.12 17.48
N ASP A 85 7.42 15.17 18.08
CA ASP A 85 8.47 14.39 17.40
C ASP A 85 7.82 13.35 16.47
#